data_AF-A0A524M908-F1
#
_entry.id   AF-A0A524M908-F1
#
_cell.length_a   1.000
_cell.length_b   1.000
_cell.length_c   1.000
_cell.angle_alpha   90.00
_cell.angle_beta   90.00
_cell.angle_gamma   90.00
#
_symmetry.space_group_name_H-M   'P 1'
#
loop_
_entity.id
_entity.type
_entity.pdbx_description
1 polymer ?
#
loop_
_entity_poly.entity_id
_entity_poly.type
_entity_poly.pdbx_seq_one_letter_code
_entity_poly.pdbx_strand_id
1 'polypeptide(L)'
;MDEDIEFSSSYDECEDKTSELPHFEEKETKVRDCKVHSLTSEERDEIIRKYNIEYAKSKFNPRELQETKKYAVNMWVPELDGVRVESYDHLVELLKSRSPVFFKRKDADKLLKDARLHIELYQEYGNREYLEKGEVAALSKKLKKSPITLKRYLREGVMPKVYYWSNMVPSAERERKLEDLLSRLNGVTTEKEYDRRFSTLYFYDEMSTTADHIQKDEFARKFFEFIREYGESGFLVDLAKRLGIGKSTISAWFDGIQLPTRIAFATLIPQESPRVGFKWLPKKLNHITNLPENFIQVPLKITSQQDLLDVLGQLTPLESKAMREYEKEMGEVSQAIAFMYLLGLMVSDGGFKSDVDYSAKVELFVSKKYSWGSTLGKGFCYTLGKVGVSAKRDSDQEKVKENGKIIGFRKYSSEASPLLMWMKKVLLGLKISEIKKSVAINADWILNIPHEWKVAFIQGLADGDGYASIPRFDTAITTTTNEKFFAKLLSSIGIEATTGDNRARIKKHDEILKARELPLFKFARGRQQILDDMCKIIELKPKGRRRIPEDERKLVMELYRTGLKPWEIVEKLWHDQGLARTTGMIYSLIQKENKKNVYDE
;
A
#
# COMPACT_ATOMS: atom_id res chain seq x y z
N MET A 1 40.71 45.63 2.32
CA MET A 1 41.31 44.74 3.33
C MET A 1 40.69 43.41 3.05
N ASP A 2 41.34 42.77 2.10
CA ASP A 2 40.93 41.56 1.42
C ASP A 2 41.41 40.39 2.25
N GLU A 3 40.49 39.51 2.64
CA GLU A 3 40.81 38.13 2.97
C GLU A 3 39.76 37.24 2.32
N ASP A 4 40.09 36.85 1.09
CA ASP A 4 39.47 35.75 0.36
C ASP A 4 39.71 34.45 1.13
N ILE A 5 38.62 33.84 1.60
CA ILE A 5 38.64 32.45 2.06
C ILE A 5 38.02 31.61 0.94
N GLU A 6 38.88 31.14 0.05
CA GLU A 6 38.60 30.06 -0.89
C GLU A 6 38.34 28.77 -0.09
N PHE A 7 37.09 28.32 -0.07
CA PHE A 7 36.75 26.97 0.37
C PHE A 7 36.92 26.03 -0.82
N SER A 8 38.08 25.37 -0.89
CA SER A 8 38.29 24.21 -1.76
C SER A 8 37.52 23.02 -1.17
N SER A 9 36.46 22.59 -1.83
CA SER A 9 35.85 21.29 -1.57
C SER A 9 36.60 20.24 -2.37
N SER A 10 37.62 19.66 -1.75
CA SER A 10 38.21 18.40 -2.21
C SER A 10 37.14 17.31 -2.15
N TYR A 11 36.69 16.88 -3.32
CA TYR A 11 35.94 15.64 -3.45
C TYR A 11 36.91 14.49 -3.15
N ASP A 12 36.83 13.94 -1.94
CA ASP A 12 37.37 12.62 -1.65
C ASP A 12 36.46 11.59 -2.33
N GLU A 13 36.92 11.12 -3.49
CA GLU A 13 36.47 9.89 -4.14
C GLU A 13 36.86 8.70 -3.24
N CYS A 14 35.98 8.35 -2.29
CA CYS A 14 35.98 7.01 -1.72
C CYS A 14 35.27 6.08 -2.70
N GLU A 15 36.09 5.33 -3.43
CA GLU A 15 35.75 4.13 -4.18
C GLU A 15 34.91 3.17 -3.31
N ASP A 16 33.61 3.11 -3.59
CA ASP A 16 32.77 2.01 -3.13
C ASP A 16 32.45 1.12 -4.33
N LYS A 17 32.92 -0.11 -4.25
CA LYS A 17 32.90 -1.13 -5.29
C LYS A 17 31.46 -1.51 -5.61
N THR A 18 30.91 -0.90 -6.65
CA THR A 18 29.75 -1.40 -7.38
C THR A 18 30.11 -2.76 -7.99
N SER A 19 29.49 -3.82 -7.48
CA SER A 19 29.40 -5.09 -8.17
C SER A 19 28.63 -4.89 -9.48
N GLU A 20 29.36 -4.82 -10.58
CA GLU A 20 28.85 -4.75 -11.93
C GLU A 20 27.95 -5.96 -12.22
N LEU A 21 26.64 -5.71 -12.34
CA LEU A 21 25.73 -6.60 -13.03
C LEU A 21 25.97 -6.43 -14.53
N PRO A 22 26.13 -7.51 -15.32
CA PRO A 22 26.44 -7.39 -16.72
C PRO A 22 25.23 -6.83 -17.48
N HIS A 23 25.48 -5.71 -18.14
CA HIS A 23 24.65 -5.14 -19.19
C HIS A 23 24.50 -6.22 -20.28
N PHE A 24 23.30 -6.80 -20.42
CA PHE A 24 22.97 -7.62 -21.58
C PHE A 24 22.86 -6.68 -22.79
N GLU A 25 23.99 -6.51 -23.49
CA GLU A 25 23.98 -6.04 -24.87
C GLU A 25 23.23 -7.08 -25.71
N GLU A 26 22.11 -6.65 -26.30
CA GLU A 26 21.49 -7.33 -27.44
C GLU A 26 22.47 -7.34 -28.61
N LYS A 27 23.34 -8.33 -28.64
CA LYS A 27 24.06 -8.72 -29.85
C LYS A 27 23.07 -9.39 -30.78
N GLU A 28 22.54 -8.59 -31.71
CA GLU A 28 22.02 -9.05 -33.00
C GLU A 28 23.06 -9.98 -33.64
N THR A 29 22.89 -11.28 -33.38
CA THR A 29 23.62 -12.31 -34.09
C THR A 29 22.96 -12.44 -35.45
N LYS A 30 23.73 -12.05 -36.48
CA LYS A 30 23.46 -12.33 -37.88
C LYS A 30 23.06 -13.79 -38.05
N VAL A 31 21.76 -14.05 -38.10
CA VAL A 31 21.20 -15.28 -38.67
C VAL A 31 21.40 -15.16 -40.17
N ARG A 32 22.52 -15.71 -40.65
CA ARG A 32 22.69 -16.02 -42.06
C ARG A 32 21.54 -16.90 -42.51
N ASP A 33 21.00 -16.57 -43.67
CA ASP A 33 19.99 -17.30 -44.42
C ASP A 33 20.17 -18.82 -44.36
N CYS A 34 19.44 -19.47 -43.45
CA CYS A 34 18.99 -20.84 -43.67
C CYS A 34 17.55 -20.74 -44.15
N LYS A 35 17.37 -20.52 -45.46
CA LYS A 35 16.12 -20.87 -46.15
C LYS A 35 15.88 -22.36 -45.90
N VAL A 36 15.09 -22.66 -44.87
CA VAL A 36 14.54 -23.99 -44.65
C VAL A 36 13.59 -24.23 -45.82
N HIS A 37 14.08 -24.91 -46.85
CA HIS A 37 13.23 -25.50 -47.87
C HIS A 37 12.37 -26.56 -47.18
N SER A 38 11.18 -26.16 -46.75
CA SER A 38 10.14 -27.07 -46.33
C SER A 38 9.74 -27.89 -47.54
N LEU A 39 10.15 -29.17 -47.54
CA LEU A 39 9.76 -30.15 -48.56
C LEU A 39 8.24 -30.08 -48.78
N THR A 40 7.85 -29.85 -50.02
CA THR A 40 6.45 -29.91 -50.46
C THR A 40 5.88 -31.31 -50.24
N SER A 41 4.55 -31.44 -50.19
CA SER A 41 3.90 -32.74 -50.02
C SER A 41 4.34 -33.75 -51.07
N GLU A 42 4.58 -33.30 -52.31
CA GLU A 42 5.01 -34.13 -53.42
C GLU A 42 6.46 -34.58 -53.27
N GLU A 43 7.37 -33.72 -52.79
CA GLU A 43 8.76 -34.12 -52.51
C GLU A 43 8.86 -35.12 -51.35
N ARG A 44 7.98 -35.02 -50.34
CA ARG A 44 7.88 -36.04 -49.28
C ARG A 44 7.40 -37.38 -49.83
N ASP A 45 6.41 -37.37 -50.71
CA ASP A 45 5.88 -38.59 -51.30
C ASP A 45 6.87 -39.23 -52.30
N GLU A 46 7.67 -38.44 -53.01
CA GLU A 46 8.77 -38.87 -53.87
C GLU A 46 9.89 -39.54 -53.05
N ILE A 47 10.26 -38.95 -51.90
CA ILE A 47 11.24 -39.54 -50.97
C ILE A 47 10.70 -40.85 -50.39
N ILE A 48 9.42 -40.91 -50.01
CA ILE A 48 8.80 -42.15 -49.51
C ILE A 48 8.75 -43.21 -50.60
N ARG A 49 8.46 -42.85 -51.87
CA ARG A 49 8.50 -43.80 -52.99
C ARG A 49 9.90 -44.30 -53.28
N LYS A 50 10.92 -43.42 -53.32
CA LYS A 50 12.32 -43.83 -53.51
C LYS A 50 12.80 -44.72 -52.38
N TYR A 51 12.48 -44.37 -51.13
CA TYR A 51 12.78 -45.18 -49.96
C TYR A 51 12.12 -46.56 -50.06
N ASN A 52 10.83 -46.63 -50.44
CA ASN A 52 10.14 -47.91 -50.59
C ASN A 52 10.64 -48.74 -51.78
N ILE A 53 11.10 -48.12 -52.86
CA ILE A 53 11.69 -48.80 -54.03
C ILE A 53 13.10 -49.33 -53.72
N GLU A 54 13.91 -48.57 -52.98
CA GLU A 54 15.22 -49.04 -52.48
C GLU A 54 15.07 -50.14 -51.43
N TYR A 55 14.11 -50.00 -50.51
CA TYR A 55 13.80 -51.02 -49.51
C TYR A 55 13.23 -52.30 -50.13
N ALA A 56 12.50 -52.20 -51.24
CA ALA A 56 12.03 -53.36 -52.01
C ALA A 56 13.13 -54.04 -52.84
N LYS A 57 14.24 -53.34 -53.15
CA LYS A 57 15.37 -53.88 -53.93
C LYS A 57 16.47 -54.49 -53.06
N SER A 58 16.56 -54.15 -51.78
CA SER A 58 17.41 -54.90 -50.84
C SER A 58 16.72 -56.20 -50.45
N LYS A 59 16.85 -57.21 -51.32
CA LYS A 59 16.48 -58.60 -51.06
C LYS A 59 17.16 -59.07 -49.78
N PHE A 60 16.41 -59.07 -48.68
CA PHE A 60 16.66 -60.00 -47.60
C PHE A 60 16.00 -61.33 -47.99
N ASN A 61 16.81 -62.37 -48.07
CA ASN A 61 16.45 -63.72 -48.47
C ASN A 61 15.44 -64.32 -47.44
N PRO A 62 14.15 -64.55 -47.77
CA PRO A 62 13.16 -64.93 -46.77
C PRO A 62 12.98 -66.46 -46.66
N ARG A 63 14.06 -67.24 -46.77
CA ARG A 63 13.98 -68.71 -46.72
C ARG A 63 14.99 -69.45 -45.84
N GLU A 64 15.83 -68.79 -45.07
CA GLU A 64 16.68 -69.47 -44.07
C GLU A 64 16.62 -68.76 -42.72
N LEU A 65 16.44 -69.56 -41.66
CA LEU A 65 16.11 -69.23 -40.26
C LEU A 65 14.63 -68.93 -39.99
N GLN A 66 13.80 -69.98 -40.10
CA GLN A 66 12.61 -70.17 -39.26
C GLN A 66 13.03 -70.44 -37.80
N GLU A 67 13.78 -69.52 -37.20
CA GLU A 67 13.83 -69.47 -35.74
C GLU A 67 12.51 -68.88 -35.27
N THR A 68 11.83 -69.63 -34.41
CA THR A 68 10.66 -69.19 -33.66
C THR A 68 10.99 -67.85 -32.98
N LYS A 69 10.67 -66.72 -33.63
CA LYS A 69 10.81 -65.38 -33.05
C LYS A 69 9.81 -65.25 -31.90
N LYS A 70 10.23 -65.74 -30.75
CA LYS A 70 9.64 -65.55 -29.44
C LYS A 70 9.87 -64.10 -29.04
N TYR A 71 8.82 -63.39 -28.65
CA TYR A 71 8.94 -62.03 -28.17
C TYR A 71 8.96 -62.04 -26.65
N ALA A 72 9.99 -61.47 -26.02
CA ALA A 72 10.04 -61.38 -24.56
C ALA A 72 8.80 -60.65 -24.02
N VAL A 73 8.19 -61.23 -23.00
CA VAL A 73 7.16 -60.55 -22.21
C VAL A 73 7.85 -59.60 -21.26
N ASN A 74 7.45 -58.34 -21.30
CA ASN A 74 7.91 -57.32 -20.38
C ASN A 74 6.69 -56.53 -19.98
N MET A 75 6.06 -56.96 -18.89
CA MET A 75 4.88 -56.30 -18.33
C MET A 75 5.26 -55.55 -17.07
N TRP A 76 4.67 -54.39 -16.89
CA TRP A 76 4.76 -53.68 -15.63
C TRP A 76 3.91 -54.41 -14.58
N VAL A 77 4.45 -54.59 -13.36
CA VAL A 77 3.75 -55.28 -12.28
C VAL A 77 2.64 -54.35 -11.76
N PRO A 78 1.36 -54.76 -11.76
CA PRO A 78 0.29 -53.95 -11.20
C PRO A 78 0.56 -53.65 -9.72
N GLU A 79 0.91 -52.41 -9.40
CA GLU A 79 1.13 -51.95 -8.03
C GLU A 79 0.62 -50.52 -7.81
N LEU A 80 0.25 -50.19 -6.59
CA LEU A 80 -0.21 -48.85 -6.19
C LEU A 80 0.50 -48.46 -4.91
N ASP A 81 1.34 -47.43 -4.94
CA ASP A 81 2.24 -47.02 -3.85
C ASP A 81 2.97 -48.23 -3.20
N GLY A 82 3.57 -49.09 -4.02
CA GLY A 82 4.29 -50.29 -3.56
C GLY A 82 3.41 -51.46 -3.08
N VAL A 83 2.07 -51.33 -3.13
CA VAL A 83 1.15 -52.44 -2.85
C VAL A 83 0.73 -53.11 -4.14
N ARG A 84 1.03 -54.41 -4.27
CA ARG A 84 0.66 -55.20 -5.45
C ARG A 84 -0.86 -55.28 -5.59
N VAL A 85 -1.33 -55.02 -6.80
CA VAL A 85 -2.75 -55.05 -7.17
C VAL A 85 -3.08 -56.45 -7.69
N GLU A 86 -3.88 -57.17 -6.91
CA GLU A 86 -4.19 -58.58 -7.17
C GLU A 86 -5.34 -58.76 -8.17
N SER A 87 -6.30 -57.84 -8.16
CA SER A 87 -7.51 -57.89 -8.98
C SER A 87 -8.01 -56.49 -9.31
N TYR A 88 -8.96 -56.39 -10.25
CA TYR A 88 -9.62 -55.13 -10.57
C TYR A 88 -10.39 -54.56 -9.36
N ASP A 89 -11.08 -55.41 -8.61
CA ASP A 89 -11.83 -54.97 -7.43
C ASP A 89 -10.88 -54.48 -6.33
N HIS A 90 -9.75 -55.17 -6.13
CA HIS A 90 -8.69 -54.72 -5.23
C HIS A 90 -8.13 -53.35 -5.66
N LEU A 91 -7.92 -53.12 -6.96
CA LEU A 91 -7.54 -51.78 -7.47
C LEU A 91 -8.59 -50.72 -7.13
N VAL A 92 -9.87 -51.02 -7.33
CA VAL A 92 -10.96 -50.07 -7.06
C VAL A 92 -11.05 -49.77 -5.56
N GLU A 93 -10.88 -50.75 -4.69
CA GLU A 93 -10.82 -50.56 -3.23
C GLU A 93 -9.61 -49.74 -2.80
N LEU A 94 -8.43 -50.01 -3.37
CA LEU A 94 -7.23 -49.21 -3.14
C LEU A 94 -7.42 -47.76 -3.61
N LEU A 95 -8.04 -47.55 -4.77
CA LEU A 95 -8.33 -46.20 -5.26
C LEU A 95 -9.40 -45.51 -4.42
N LYS A 96 -10.44 -46.22 -3.94
CA LYS A 96 -11.47 -45.61 -3.07
C LYS A 96 -10.89 -45.18 -1.73
N SER A 97 -10.01 -46.00 -1.15
CA SER A 97 -9.37 -45.72 0.13
C SER A 97 -8.28 -44.66 0.01
N ARG A 98 -7.44 -44.73 -1.04
CA ARG A 98 -6.26 -43.87 -1.18
C ARG A 98 -6.44 -42.67 -2.09
N SER A 99 -7.38 -42.69 -3.03
CA SER A 99 -7.64 -41.56 -3.93
C SER A 99 -9.11 -41.47 -4.35
N PRO A 100 -10.02 -41.16 -3.42
CA PRO A 100 -11.45 -41.06 -3.73
C PRO A 100 -11.74 -40.00 -4.81
N VAL A 101 -10.92 -38.95 -4.90
CA VAL A 101 -11.05 -37.89 -5.91
C VAL A 101 -10.78 -38.40 -7.34
N PHE A 102 -10.06 -39.50 -7.51
CA PHE A 102 -9.85 -40.12 -8.83
C PHE A 102 -11.17 -40.36 -9.57
N PHE A 103 -12.20 -40.81 -8.85
CA PHE A 103 -13.52 -41.10 -9.41
C PHE A 103 -14.31 -39.85 -9.84
N LYS A 104 -13.88 -38.65 -9.42
CA LYS A 104 -14.48 -37.38 -9.86
C LYS A 104 -13.96 -36.96 -11.26
N ARG A 105 -12.98 -37.66 -11.83
CA ARG A 105 -12.42 -37.34 -13.15
C ARG A 105 -13.39 -37.70 -14.27
N LYS A 106 -13.51 -36.82 -15.28
CA LYS A 106 -14.32 -37.09 -16.49
C LYS A 106 -13.85 -38.32 -17.28
N ASP A 107 -12.58 -38.71 -17.15
CA ASP A 107 -12.00 -39.87 -17.82
C ASP A 107 -11.75 -41.07 -16.88
N ALA A 108 -12.24 -41.03 -15.62
CA ALA A 108 -12.03 -42.11 -14.64
C ALA A 108 -12.42 -43.48 -15.19
N ASP A 109 -13.62 -43.62 -15.77
CA ASP A 109 -14.12 -44.88 -16.32
C ASP A 109 -13.23 -45.42 -17.44
N LYS A 110 -12.70 -44.53 -18.28
CA LYS A 110 -11.80 -44.91 -19.37
C LYS A 110 -10.49 -45.46 -18.81
N LEU A 111 -9.95 -44.82 -17.79
CA LEU A 111 -8.70 -45.22 -17.13
C LEU A 111 -8.86 -46.54 -16.36
N LEU A 112 -9.99 -46.73 -15.69
CA LEU A 112 -10.30 -47.99 -14.99
C LEU A 112 -10.47 -49.15 -15.97
N LYS A 113 -11.11 -48.93 -17.12
CA LYS A 113 -11.20 -49.94 -18.19
C LYS A 113 -9.83 -50.31 -18.76
N ASP A 114 -8.93 -49.33 -18.86
CA ASP A 114 -7.55 -49.53 -19.32
C ASP A 114 -6.74 -50.34 -18.30
N ALA A 115 -6.88 -50.00 -17.01
CA ALA A 115 -6.25 -50.71 -15.91
C ALA A 115 -6.76 -52.14 -15.76
N ARG A 116 -8.07 -52.35 -15.91
CA ARG A 116 -8.69 -53.67 -15.91
C ARG A 116 -8.09 -54.57 -16.99
N LEU A 117 -8.01 -54.07 -18.22
CA LEU A 117 -7.38 -54.79 -19.33
C LEU A 117 -5.93 -55.17 -18.98
N HIS A 118 -5.17 -54.24 -18.38
CA HIS A 118 -3.80 -54.53 -17.98
C HIS A 118 -3.70 -55.60 -16.89
N ILE A 119 -4.56 -55.57 -15.87
CA ILE A 119 -4.60 -56.59 -14.80
C ILE A 119 -4.92 -57.96 -15.39
N GLU A 120 -5.95 -58.05 -16.24
CA GLU A 120 -6.35 -59.28 -16.92
C GLU A 120 -5.19 -59.86 -17.76
N LEU A 121 -4.51 -59.01 -18.54
CA LEU A 121 -3.32 -59.42 -19.30
C LEU A 121 -2.18 -59.86 -18.39
N TYR A 122 -1.94 -59.17 -17.27
CA TYR A 122 -0.85 -59.51 -16.35
C TYR A 122 -1.11 -60.84 -15.63
N GLN A 123 -2.35 -61.13 -15.26
CA GLN A 123 -2.73 -62.41 -14.67
C GLN A 123 -2.53 -63.59 -15.64
N GLU A 124 -2.84 -63.40 -16.93
CA GLU A 124 -2.74 -64.46 -17.95
C GLU A 124 -1.31 -64.63 -18.52
N TYR A 125 -0.56 -63.53 -18.64
CA TYR A 125 0.71 -63.49 -19.36
C TYR A 125 1.91 -63.05 -18.53
N GLY A 126 1.72 -62.44 -17.36
CA GLY A 126 2.80 -61.80 -16.59
C GLY A 126 3.87 -62.76 -16.07
N ASN A 127 3.56 -64.05 -15.95
CA ASN A 127 4.52 -65.10 -15.56
C ASN A 127 5.20 -65.79 -16.75
N ARG A 128 4.83 -65.44 -17.99
CA ARG A 128 5.45 -66.03 -19.18
C ARG A 128 6.73 -65.29 -19.51
N GLU A 129 7.75 -66.00 -19.99
CA GLU A 129 8.98 -65.36 -20.49
C GLU A 129 8.81 -64.82 -21.91
N TYR A 130 7.99 -65.48 -22.74
CA TYR A 130 7.86 -65.16 -24.16
C TYR A 130 6.42 -65.30 -24.68
N LEU A 131 6.10 -64.51 -25.71
CA LEU A 131 4.91 -64.62 -26.55
C LEU A 131 5.25 -65.24 -27.91
N GLU A 132 4.30 -65.98 -28.46
CA GLU A 132 4.41 -66.55 -29.79
C GLU A 132 4.15 -65.50 -30.89
N LYS A 133 4.68 -65.77 -32.09
CA LYS A 133 4.50 -64.90 -33.24
C LYS A 133 3.01 -64.88 -33.63
N GLY A 134 2.42 -63.68 -33.64
CA GLY A 134 1.01 -63.49 -34.00
C GLY A 134 0.04 -63.55 -32.83
N GLU A 135 0.50 -63.91 -31.63
CA GLU A 135 -0.34 -64.01 -30.43
C GLU A 135 -0.98 -62.65 -30.06
N VAL A 136 -0.23 -61.55 -30.17
CA VAL A 136 -0.77 -60.18 -29.98
C VAL A 136 -1.89 -59.86 -31.00
N ALA A 137 -1.77 -60.33 -32.24
CA ALA A 137 -2.79 -60.12 -33.27
C ALA A 137 -4.04 -60.98 -33.01
N ALA A 138 -3.86 -62.21 -32.52
CA ALA A 138 -4.96 -63.07 -32.08
C ALA A 138 -5.69 -62.46 -30.87
N LEU A 139 -4.95 -61.99 -29.86
CA LEU A 139 -5.48 -61.29 -28.70
C LEU A 139 -6.21 -60.00 -29.07
N SER A 140 -5.68 -59.24 -30.03
CA SER A 140 -6.33 -58.04 -30.55
C SER A 140 -7.72 -58.34 -31.12
N LYS A 141 -7.86 -59.42 -31.90
CA LYS A 141 -9.16 -59.90 -32.39
C LYS A 141 -10.07 -60.38 -31.26
N LYS A 142 -9.54 -61.16 -30.31
CA LYS A 142 -10.29 -61.71 -29.16
C LYS A 142 -10.85 -60.62 -28.26
N LEU A 143 -10.02 -59.66 -27.84
CA LEU A 143 -10.35 -58.61 -26.87
C LEU A 143 -10.95 -57.36 -27.53
N LYS A 144 -10.98 -57.30 -28.87
CA LYS A 144 -11.38 -56.11 -29.65
C LYS A 144 -10.60 -54.86 -29.23
N LYS A 145 -9.29 -55.02 -29.00
CA LYS A 145 -8.37 -53.94 -28.62
C LYS A 145 -7.32 -53.74 -29.71
N SER A 146 -6.82 -52.51 -29.83
CA SER A 146 -5.76 -52.21 -30.79
C SER A 146 -4.53 -53.08 -30.53
N PRO A 147 -3.93 -53.71 -31.58
CA PRO A 147 -2.68 -54.45 -31.44
C PRO A 147 -1.57 -53.61 -30.80
N ILE A 148 -1.61 -52.30 -31.02
CA ILE A 148 -0.65 -51.35 -30.45
C ILE A 148 -0.76 -51.31 -28.93
N THR A 149 -1.97 -51.17 -28.38
CA THR A 149 -2.19 -51.13 -26.92
C THR A 149 -1.72 -52.43 -26.25
N LEU A 150 -2.07 -53.58 -26.83
CA LEU A 150 -1.66 -54.88 -26.31
C LEU A 150 -0.15 -55.07 -26.37
N LYS A 151 0.49 -54.66 -27.49
CA LYS A 151 1.96 -54.67 -27.61
C LYS A 151 2.61 -53.80 -26.53
N ARG A 152 2.07 -52.60 -26.28
CA ARG A 152 2.60 -51.68 -25.26
C ARG A 152 2.61 -52.30 -23.86
N TYR A 153 1.55 -53.00 -23.48
CA TYR A 153 1.48 -53.65 -22.17
C TYR A 153 2.29 -54.92 -22.08
N LEU A 154 2.17 -55.80 -23.08
CA LEU A 154 2.77 -57.13 -23.03
C LEU A 154 4.29 -57.13 -23.28
N ARG A 155 4.78 -56.21 -24.12
CA ARG A 155 6.17 -56.23 -24.62
C ARG A 155 7.00 -55.01 -24.25
N GLU A 156 6.35 -53.84 -24.10
CA GLU A 156 7.07 -52.58 -23.87
C GLU A 156 7.02 -52.15 -22.39
N GLY A 157 6.36 -52.92 -21.52
CA GLY A 157 6.29 -52.62 -20.08
C GLY A 157 5.58 -51.31 -19.78
N VAL A 158 4.69 -50.84 -20.65
CA VAL A 158 4.05 -49.53 -20.47
C VAL A 158 3.05 -49.62 -19.32
N MET A 159 3.28 -48.82 -18.30
CA MET A 159 2.38 -48.67 -17.17
C MET A 159 1.08 -47.92 -17.59
N PRO A 160 -0.12 -48.46 -17.29
CA PRO A 160 -1.36 -47.72 -17.45
C PRO A 160 -1.37 -46.41 -16.66
N LYS A 161 -2.04 -45.38 -17.21
CA LYS A 161 -2.03 -44.03 -16.64
C LYS A 161 -2.56 -43.95 -15.21
N VAL A 162 -3.47 -44.85 -14.82
CA VAL A 162 -3.99 -44.89 -13.44
C VAL A 162 -2.89 -45.13 -12.43
N TYR A 163 -1.96 -46.04 -12.72
CA TYR A 163 -0.85 -46.37 -11.82
C TYR A 163 0.20 -45.28 -11.87
N TYR A 164 0.53 -44.79 -13.07
CA TYR A 164 1.48 -43.70 -13.25
C TYR A 164 1.09 -42.48 -12.40
N TRP A 165 -0.16 -42.04 -12.48
CA TRP A 165 -0.60 -40.89 -11.70
C TRP A 165 -0.65 -41.20 -10.22
N SER A 166 -1.22 -42.34 -9.83
CA SER A 166 -1.35 -42.68 -8.40
C SER A 166 0.00 -42.82 -7.70
N ASN A 167 1.03 -43.32 -8.41
CA ASN A 167 2.38 -43.51 -7.89
C ASN A 167 3.29 -42.27 -8.03
N MET A 168 2.83 -41.17 -8.64
CA MET A 168 3.67 -39.99 -8.88
C MET A 168 4.05 -39.21 -7.62
N VAL A 169 3.22 -39.28 -6.57
CA VAL A 169 3.54 -38.70 -5.25
C VAL A 169 3.06 -39.68 -4.19
N PRO A 170 3.98 -40.44 -3.55
CA PRO A 170 3.63 -41.37 -2.50
C PRO A 170 2.78 -40.69 -1.43
N SER A 171 1.77 -41.40 -0.91
CA SER A 171 0.82 -40.85 0.05
C SER A 171 1.51 -40.21 1.28
N ALA A 172 2.60 -40.80 1.78
CA ALA A 172 3.39 -40.24 2.89
C ALA A 172 4.14 -38.94 2.53
N GLU A 173 4.65 -38.80 1.29
CA GLU A 173 5.31 -37.57 0.84
C GLU A 173 4.28 -36.44 0.67
N ARG A 174 3.08 -36.79 0.19
CA ARG A 174 1.95 -35.88 0.05
C ARG A 174 1.51 -35.31 1.38
N GLU A 175 1.28 -36.18 2.37
CA GLU A 175 0.91 -35.79 3.74
C GLU A 175 1.95 -34.85 4.33
N ARG A 176 3.23 -35.21 4.24
CA ARG A 176 4.34 -34.36 4.72
C ARG A 176 4.37 -32.99 4.04
N LYS A 177 4.20 -32.92 2.73
CA LYS A 177 4.19 -31.64 1.99
C LYS A 177 2.96 -30.80 2.32
N LEU A 178 1.81 -31.45 2.52
CA LEU A 178 0.60 -30.77 2.97
C LEU A 178 0.76 -30.24 4.40
N GLU A 179 1.34 -31.01 5.31
CA GLU A 179 1.67 -30.57 6.68
C GLU A 179 2.64 -29.38 6.67
N ASP A 180 3.69 -29.43 5.85
CA ASP A 180 4.62 -28.31 5.67
C ASP A 180 3.89 -27.07 5.16
N LEU A 181 3.07 -27.20 4.11
CA LEU A 181 2.25 -26.10 3.60
C LEU A 181 1.32 -25.53 4.68
N LEU A 182 0.56 -26.38 5.38
CA LEU A 182 -0.37 -25.98 6.43
C LEU A 182 0.34 -25.28 7.60
N SER A 183 1.54 -25.72 7.97
CA SER A 183 2.34 -25.11 9.02
C SER A 183 2.73 -23.66 8.70
N ARG A 184 2.94 -23.35 7.41
CA ARG A 184 3.26 -22.00 6.91
C ARG A 184 2.05 -21.08 6.85
N LEU A 185 0.83 -21.60 6.97
CA LEU A 185 -0.40 -20.82 6.87
C LEU A 185 -0.79 -20.11 8.17
N ASN A 186 0.00 -20.23 9.25
CA ASN A 186 -0.25 -19.56 10.52
C ASN A 186 -1.71 -19.73 11.03
N GLY A 187 -2.24 -20.94 10.88
CA GLY A 187 -3.61 -21.31 11.25
C GLY A 187 -4.69 -21.00 10.20
N VAL A 188 -4.38 -20.27 9.13
CA VAL A 188 -5.33 -19.94 8.04
C VAL A 188 -5.47 -21.12 7.08
N THR A 189 -6.03 -22.23 7.59
CA THR A 189 -6.19 -23.49 6.85
C THR A 189 -7.61 -23.69 6.32
N THR A 190 -8.55 -22.84 6.72
CA THR A 190 -9.95 -22.92 6.31
C THR A 190 -10.47 -21.56 5.86
N GLU A 191 -11.46 -21.59 4.99
CA GLU A 191 -12.24 -20.42 4.58
C GLU A 191 -12.82 -19.64 5.74
N LYS A 192 -13.36 -20.34 6.75
CA LYS A 192 -13.92 -19.74 7.96
C LYS A 192 -12.88 -18.93 8.74
N GLU A 193 -11.67 -19.47 8.88
CA GLU A 193 -10.59 -18.77 9.58
C GLU A 193 -10.09 -17.58 8.77
N TYR A 194 -9.97 -17.73 7.45
CA TYR A 194 -9.66 -16.63 6.54
C TYR A 194 -10.65 -15.46 6.69
N ASP A 195 -11.96 -15.76 6.65
CA ASP A 195 -13.01 -14.76 6.81
C ASP A 195 -12.96 -14.11 8.19
N ARG A 196 -12.73 -14.93 9.23
CA ARG A 196 -12.55 -14.43 10.60
C ARG A 196 -11.38 -13.45 10.68
N ARG A 197 -10.20 -13.80 10.17
CA ARG A 197 -9.02 -12.91 10.17
C ARG A 197 -9.30 -11.61 9.43
N PHE A 198 -9.85 -11.69 8.22
CA PHE A 198 -10.16 -10.51 7.45
C PHE A 198 -11.22 -9.61 8.11
N SER A 199 -12.26 -10.17 8.74
CA SER A 199 -13.27 -9.39 9.44
C SER A 199 -12.72 -8.52 10.59
N THR A 200 -11.57 -8.93 11.15
CA THR A 200 -10.88 -8.15 12.20
C THR A 200 -10.05 -6.99 11.66
N LEU A 201 -9.84 -6.88 10.34
CA LEU A 201 -9.12 -5.76 9.72
C LEU A 201 -9.96 -4.50 9.64
N TYR A 202 -9.33 -3.37 9.91
CA TYR A 202 -9.99 -2.07 9.89
C TYR A 202 -10.57 -1.71 8.51
N PHE A 203 -9.85 -2.02 7.43
CA PHE A 203 -10.26 -1.71 6.05
C PHE A 203 -10.91 -2.87 5.29
N TYR A 204 -11.40 -3.90 6.00
CA TYR A 204 -11.97 -5.07 5.33
C TYR A 204 -13.14 -4.71 4.42
N ASP A 205 -14.06 -3.87 4.90
CA ASP A 205 -15.26 -3.50 4.17
C ASP A 205 -14.88 -2.78 2.87
N GLU A 206 -13.96 -1.82 2.92
CA GLU A 206 -13.47 -1.13 1.72
C GLU A 206 -12.78 -2.08 0.75
N MET A 207 -11.90 -2.94 1.25
CA MET A 207 -11.24 -3.94 0.42
C MET A 207 -12.28 -4.84 -0.25
N SER A 208 -13.34 -5.26 0.45
CA SER A 208 -14.34 -6.20 -0.09
C SER A 208 -15.19 -5.64 -1.24
N THR A 209 -15.17 -4.32 -1.47
CA THR A 209 -16.01 -3.67 -2.48
C THR A 209 -15.37 -3.51 -3.86
N THR A 210 -14.05 -3.63 -3.97
CA THR A 210 -13.37 -3.37 -5.26
C THR A 210 -13.19 -4.66 -6.06
N ALA A 211 -13.35 -4.56 -7.39
CA ALA A 211 -13.34 -5.71 -8.29
C ALA A 211 -12.04 -6.54 -8.22
N ASP A 212 -10.89 -5.86 -8.07
CA ASP A 212 -9.58 -6.51 -7.89
C ASP A 212 -9.54 -7.36 -6.61
N HIS A 213 -10.07 -6.83 -5.51
CA HIS A 213 -10.12 -7.54 -4.25
C HIS A 213 -11.11 -8.71 -4.25
N ILE A 214 -12.26 -8.57 -4.92
CA ILE A 214 -13.22 -9.67 -5.12
C ILE A 214 -12.55 -10.82 -5.87
N GLN A 215 -11.85 -10.54 -6.97
CA GLN A 215 -11.11 -11.57 -7.72
C GLN A 215 -10.03 -12.24 -6.87
N LYS A 216 -9.31 -11.47 -6.05
CA LYS A 216 -8.30 -12.01 -5.14
C LYS A 216 -8.91 -12.90 -4.05
N ASP A 217 -10.12 -12.59 -3.59
CA ASP A 217 -10.86 -13.39 -2.61
C ASP A 217 -11.35 -14.70 -3.25
N GLU A 218 -11.89 -14.65 -4.47
CA GLU A 218 -12.21 -15.87 -5.24
C GLU A 218 -10.98 -16.77 -5.42
N PHE A 219 -9.82 -16.18 -5.70
CA PHE A 219 -8.57 -16.91 -5.83
C PHE A 219 -8.12 -17.55 -4.51
N ALA A 220 -8.37 -16.91 -3.37
CA ALA A 220 -8.16 -17.47 -2.05
C ALA A 220 -9.11 -18.65 -1.76
N ARG A 221 -10.39 -18.58 -2.17
CA ARG A 221 -11.34 -19.71 -2.05
C ARG A 221 -10.88 -20.93 -2.83
N LYS A 222 -10.42 -20.73 -4.08
CA LYS A 222 -9.84 -21.81 -4.88
C LYS A 222 -8.60 -22.42 -4.24
N PHE A 223 -7.83 -21.66 -3.47
CA PHE A 223 -6.70 -22.18 -2.71
C PHE A 223 -7.14 -23.11 -1.56
N PHE A 224 -8.20 -22.77 -0.82
CA PHE A 224 -8.76 -23.68 0.19
C PHE A 224 -9.36 -24.95 -0.44
N GLU A 225 -10.03 -24.80 -1.58
CA GLU A 225 -10.51 -25.96 -2.34
C GLU A 225 -9.34 -26.83 -2.81
N PHE A 226 -8.23 -26.22 -3.26
CA PHE A 226 -6.99 -26.92 -3.57
C PHE A 226 -6.44 -27.71 -2.37
N ILE A 227 -6.31 -27.10 -1.18
CA ILE A 227 -5.82 -27.79 0.03
C ILE A 227 -6.68 -29.01 0.33
N ARG A 228 -8.00 -28.83 0.33
CA ARG A 228 -8.96 -29.90 0.61
C ARG A 228 -8.86 -31.03 -0.41
N GLU A 229 -8.95 -30.73 -1.70
CA GLU A 229 -8.93 -31.76 -2.74
C GLU A 229 -7.56 -32.42 -2.90
N TYR A 230 -6.47 -31.71 -2.61
CA TYR A 230 -5.13 -32.27 -2.59
C TYR A 230 -4.95 -33.24 -1.42
N GLY A 231 -5.48 -32.89 -0.23
CA GLY A 231 -5.54 -33.80 0.92
C GLY A 231 -6.36 -35.06 0.65
N GLU A 232 -7.43 -34.97 -0.15
CA GLU A 232 -8.21 -36.12 -0.64
C GLU A 232 -7.55 -36.85 -1.84
N SER A 233 -6.25 -36.61 -2.09
CA SER A 233 -5.41 -37.29 -3.10
C SER A 233 -5.60 -36.83 -4.55
N GLY A 234 -5.95 -35.56 -4.75
CA GLY A 234 -6.05 -34.97 -6.08
C GLY A 234 -4.70 -34.82 -6.79
N PHE A 235 -4.63 -35.20 -8.08
CA PHE A 235 -3.48 -34.90 -8.93
C PHE A 235 -3.41 -33.40 -9.24
N LEU A 236 -2.24 -32.77 -9.07
CA LEU A 236 -2.04 -31.33 -9.31
C LEU A 236 -2.54 -30.89 -10.70
N VAL A 237 -2.33 -31.71 -11.73
CA VAL A 237 -2.75 -31.42 -13.11
C VAL A 237 -4.27 -31.37 -13.24
N ASP A 238 -4.99 -32.27 -12.56
CA ASP A 238 -6.45 -32.27 -12.62
C ASP A 238 -7.04 -31.17 -11.76
N LEU A 239 -6.44 -30.93 -10.59
CA LEU A 239 -6.79 -29.83 -9.70
C LEU A 239 -6.70 -28.50 -10.45
N ALA A 240 -5.61 -28.29 -11.19
CA ALA A 240 -5.40 -27.11 -12.01
C ALA A 240 -6.52 -26.93 -13.03
N LYS A 241 -6.90 -28.02 -13.70
CA LYS A 241 -7.97 -28.00 -14.68
C LYS A 241 -9.35 -27.77 -14.06
N ARG A 242 -9.65 -28.37 -12.90
CA ARG A 242 -10.95 -28.22 -12.21
C ARG A 242 -11.13 -26.82 -11.63
N LEU A 243 -10.11 -26.29 -10.98
CA LEU A 243 -10.14 -24.95 -10.38
C LEU A 243 -9.99 -23.82 -11.41
N GLY A 244 -9.61 -24.17 -12.65
CA GLY A 244 -9.34 -23.20 -13.71
C GLY A 244 -8.09 -22.36 -13.40
N ILE A 245 -7.06 -23.00 -12.86
CA ILE A 245 -5.80 -22.37 -12.45
C ILE A 245 -4.66 -22.94 -13.29
N GLY A 246 -3.66 -22.10 -13.61
CA GLY A 246 -2.46 -22.55 -14.31
C GLY A 246 -1.71 -23.64 -13.55
N LYS A 247 -1.16 -24.64 -14.26
CA LYS A 247 -0.40 -25.73 -13.64
C LYS A 247 0.79 -25.22 -12.82
N SER A 248 1.52 -24.24 -13.37
CA SER A 248 2.65 -23.60 -12.69
C SER A 248 2.23 -22.93 -11.38
N THR A 249 1.06 -22.30 -11.34
CA THR A 249 0.54 -21.65 -10.13
C THR A 249 0.18 -22.65 -9.06
N ILE A 250 -0.51 -23.75 -9.40
CA ILE A 250 -0.79 -24.83 -8.43
C ILE A 250 0.50 -25.47 -7.93
N SER A 251 1.48 -25.70 -8.79
CA SER A 251 2.80 -26.19 -8.36
C SER A 251 3.48 -25.21 -7.40
N ALA A 252 3.47 -23.91 -7.70
CA ALA A 252 4.05 -22.90 -6.83
C ALA A 252 3.33 -22.79 -5.46
N TRP A 253 2.01 -22.98 -5.44
CA TRP A 253 1.24 -23.08 -4.19
C TRP A 253 1.65 -24.29 -3.38
N PHE A 254 1.77 -25.43 -4.05
CA PHE A 254 2.11 -26.70 -3.43
C PHE A 254 3.51 -26.71 -2.84
N ASP A 255 4.49 -26.19 -3.58
CA ASP A 255 5.88 -26.08 -3.13
C ASP A 255 6.06 -24.97 -2.08
N GLY A 256 4.99 -24.23 -1.74
CA GLY A 256 5.02 -23.11 -0.80
C GLY A 256 5.91 -21.95 -1.27
N ILE A 257 6.25 -21.91 -2.56
CA ILE A 257 7.08 -20.87 -3.19
C ILE A 257 6.27 -19.57 -3.29
N GLN A 258 4.98 -19.69 -3.62
CA GLN A 258 4.10 -18.54 -3.79
C GLN A 258 2.72 -18.85 -3.24
N LEU A 259 2.26 -18.09 -2.26
CA LEU A 259 0.87 -18.12 -1.82
C LEU A 259 0.03 -17.11 -2.60
N PRO A 260 -1.29 -17.34 -2.78
CA PRO A 260 -2.19 -16.29 -3.22
C PRO A 260 -2.03 -15.06 -2.33
N THR A 261 -2.02 -13.86 -2.91
CA THR A 261 -1.75 -12.61 -2.16
C THR A 261 -2.65 -12.45 -0.94
N ARG A 262 -3.94 -12.79 -1.04
CA ARG A 262 -4.89 -12.71 0.08
C ARG A 262 -4.64 -13.75 1.17
N ILE A 263 -4.18 -14.94 0.80
CA ILE A 263 -3.76 -15.95 1.77
C ILE A 263 -2.52 -15.45 2.49
N ALA A 264 -1.49 -15.03 1.76
CA ALA A 264 -0.27 -14.45 2.32
C ALA A 264 -0.56 -13.25 3.23
N PHE A 265 -1.55 -12.42 2.89
CA PHE A 265 -2.00 -11.34 3.75
C PHE A 265 -2.65 -11.88 5.04
N ALA A 266 -3.58 -12.83 4.93
CA ALA A 266 -4.27 -13.41 6.08
C ALA A 266 -3.32 -14.10 7.07
N THR A 267 -2.28 -14.76 6.58
CA THR A 267 -1.28 -15.42 7.46
C THR A 267 -0.52 -14.41 8.31
N LEU A 268 -0.43 -13.15 7.89
CA LEU A 268 0.25 -12.07 8.62
C LEU A 268 -0.66 -11.38 9.65
N ILE A 269 -1.99 -11.49 9.51
CA ILE A 269 -2.94 -10.93 10.48
C ILE A 269 -2.76 -11.68 11.81
N PRO A 270 -2.64 -11.02 12.97
CA PRO A 270 -2.51 -11.71 14.26
C PRO A 270 -3.64 -12.73 14.52
N GLN A 271 -3.31 -13.83 15.19
CA GLN A 271 -4.31 -14.89 15.48
C GLN A 271 -5.33 -14.47 16.51
N GLU A 272 -4.85 -13.74 17.51
CA GLU A 272 -5.65 -13.17 18.57
C GLU A 272 -6.64 -12.14 18.03
N SER A 273 -7.83 -12.12 18.63
CA SER A 273 -8.83 -11.13 18.27
C SER A 273 -8.41 -9.77 18.85
N PRO A 274 -8.64 -8.66 18.12
CA PRO A 274 -8.39 -7.34 18.67
C PRO A 274 -9.31 -7.09 19.87
N ARG A 275 -8.95 -6.11 20.71
CA ARG A 275 -9.79 -5.67 21.83
C ARG A 275 -11.19 -5.26 21.35
N VAL A 276 -12.19 -5.39 22.21
CA VAL A 276 -13.57 -4.99 21.90
C VAL A 276 -13.60 -3.51 21.49
N GLY A 277 -14.19 -3.22 20.33
CA GLY A 277 -14.23 -1.86 19.75
C GLY A 277 -12.99 -1.46 18.95
N PHE A 278 -12.01 -2.37 18.81
CA PHE A 278 -10.79 -2.18 18.03
C PHE A 278 -10.75 -3.13 16.83
N LYS A 279 -9.92 -2.77 15.85
CA LYS A 279 -9.58 -3.60 14.69
C LYS A 279 -8.09 -3.58 14.43
N TRP A 280 -7.60 -4.60 13.73
CA TRP A 280 -6.22 -4.66 13.26
C TRP A 280 -6.01 -3.72 12.08
N LEU A 281 -4.94 -2.93 12.15
CA LEU A 281 -4.51 -2.01 11.11
C LEU A 281 -3.06 -2.32 10.73
N PRO A 282 -2.74 -2.54 9.44
CA PRO A 282 -1.35 -2.66 9.02
C PRO A 282 -0.58 -1.36 9.36
N LYS A 283 0.53 -1.48 10.09
CA LYS A 283 1.38 -0.33 10.45
C LYS A 283 2.05 0.26 9.21
N LYS A 284 2.55 -0.62 8.34
CA LYS A 284 3.24 -0.29 7.09
C LYS A 284 3.00 -1.40 6.07
N LEU A 285 3.04 -1.03 4.79
CA LEU A 285 2.97 -1.95 3.66
C LEU A 285 4.34 -2.03 3.01
N ASN A 286 4.77 -3.24 2.67
CA ASN A 286 5.98 -3.45 1.88
C ASN A 286 5.80 -2.87 0.47
N HIS A 287 6.74 -2.05 0.02
CA HIS A 287 6.63 -1.34 -1.25
C HIS A 287 6.70 -2.25 -2.50
N ILE A 288 7.20 -3.48 -2.37
CA ILE A 288 7.32 -4.45 -3.48
C ILE A 288 6.10 -5.37 -3.50
N THR A 289 5.76 -5.95 -2.34
CA THR A 289 4.73 -7.00 -2.26
C THR A 289 3.34 -6.48 -1.88
N ASN A 290 3.25 -5.23 -1.41
CA ASN A 290 2.05 -4.65 -0.78
C ASN A 290 1.51 -5.43 0.42
N LEU A 291 2.30 -6.35 0.99
CA LEU A 291 1.94 -7.09 2.18
C LEU A 291 2.24 -6.27 3.46
N PRO A 292 1.44 -6.44 4.53
CA PRO A 292 1.71 -5.84 5.82
C PRO A 292 3.05 -6.28 6.39
N GLU A 293 3.82 -5.35 6.95
CA GLU A 293 5.03 -5.70 7.70
C GLU A 293 4.71 -6.00 9.17
N ASN A 294 3.76 -5.28 9.75
CA ASN A 294 3.33 -5.38 11.14
C ASN A 294 1.89 -4.86 11.29
N PHE A 295 1.26 -5.16 12.42
CA PHE A 295 -0.09 -4.68 12.75
C PHE A 295 -0.12 -3.92 14.08
N ILE A 296 -1.05 -2.98 14.17
CA ILE A 296 -1.42 -2.28 15.40
C ILE A 296 -2.93 -2.39 15.59
N GLN A 297 -3.38 -2.33 16.83
CA GLN A 297 -4.80 -2.22 17.16
C GLN A 297 -5.21 -0.76 17.15
N VAL A 298 -6.28 -0.45 16.42
CA VAL A 298 -6.85 0.90 16.38
C VAL A 298 -8.34 0.88 16.74
N PRO A 299 -8.83 1.91 17.45
CA PRO A 299 -10.23 2.01 17.80
C PRO A 299 -11.06 2.37 16.56
N LEU A 300 -12.32 1.91 16.54
CA LEU A 300 -13.30 2.30 15.52
C LEU A 300 -13.81 3.74 15.71
N LYS A 301 -13.71 4.28 16.92
CA LYS A 301 -14.08 5.64 17.30
C LYS A 301 -13.26 6.08 18.51
N ILE A 302 -12.88 7.36 18.56
CA ILE A 302 -12.26 7.94 19.76
C ILE A 302 -13.34 8.26 20.79
N THR A 303 -13.23 7.66 21.97
CA THR A 303 -14.12 7.87 23.11
C THR A 303 -13.39 8.47 24.30
N SER A 304 -12.08 8.26 24.40
CA SER A 304 -11.24 8.76 25.48
C SER A 304 -9.84 9.13 24.99
N GLN A 305 -9.07 9.83 25.83
CA GLN A 305 -7.65 10.06 25.56
C GLN A 305 -6.84 8.75 25.52
N GLN A 306 -7.28 7.73 26.27
CA GLN A 306 -6.56 6.47 26.36
C GLN A 306 -6.56 5.74 25.01
N ASP A 307 -7.64 5.87 24.24
CA ASP A 307 -7.72 5.30 22.88
C ASP A 307 -6.59 5.81 21.98
N LEU A 308 -6.18 7.07 22.13
CA LEU A 308 -5.05 7.64 21.39
C LEU A 308 -3.71 7.20 21.95
N LEU A 309 -3.55 7.22 23.28
CA LEU A 309 -2.31 6.77 23.92
C LEU A 309 -2.00 5.31 23.59
N ASP A 310 -3.03 4.46 23.55
CA ASP A 310 -2.91 3.05 23.17
C ASP A 310 -2.42 2.89 21.73
N VAL A 311 -2.92 3.71 20.79
CA VAL A 311 -2.44 3.69 19.40
C VAL A 311 -1.01 4.20 19.33
N LEU A 312 -0.72 5.34 19.96
CA LEU A 312 0.61 5.95 19.96
C LEU A 312 1.68 5.04 20.58
N GLY A 313 1.35 4.34 21.66
CA GLY A 313 2.25 3.39 22.32
C GLY A 313 2.65 2.19 21.45
N GLN A 314 1.92 1.91 20.37
CA GLN A 314 2.26 0.89 19.38
C GLN A 314 3.09 1.45 18.20
N LEU A 315 3.21 2.77 18.10
CA LEU A 315 3.96 3.46 17.06
C LEU A 315 5.38 3.74 17.54
N THR A 316 6.34 3.52 16.64
CA THR A 316 7.77 3.73 16.93
C THR A 316 8.21 4.98 16.19
N PRO A 317 8.64 6.04 16.91
CA PRO A 317 9.24 7.21 16.28
C PRO A 317 10.41 6.82 15.37
N LEU A 318 10.60 7.57 14.28
CA LEU A 318 11.77 7.40 13.41
C LEU A 318 13.02 7.99 14.07
N GLU A 319 14.14 7.26 14.03
CA GLU A 319 15.42 7.66 14.63
C GLU A 319 16.47 8.10 13.60
N SER A 320 16.04 8.56 12.43
CA SER A 320 16.94 8.96 11.33
C SER A 320 17.79 10.19 11.71
N LYS A 321 18.91 10.40 10.98
CA LYS A 321 19.76 11.60 11.15
C LYS A 321 18.95 12.90 11.05
N ALA A 322 18.06 12.98 10.06
CA ALA A 322 17.18 14.14 9.86
C ALA A 322 16.26 14.39 11.06
N MET A 323 15.74 13.33 11.69
CA MET A 323 14.90 13.46 12.89
C MET A 323 15.65 14.06 14.07
N ARG A 324 16.90 13.65 14.29
CA ARG A 324 17.76 14.21 15.35
C ARG A 324 18.10 15.68 15.08
N GLU A 325 18.32 16.04 13.82
CA GLU A 325 18.54 17.43 13.40
C GLU A 325 17.29 18.30 13.64
N TYR A 326 16.10 17.79 13.28
CA TYR A 326 14.85 18.49 13.54
C TYR A 326 14.58 18.67 15.03
N GLU A 327 14.84 17.64 15.84
CA GLU A 327 14.69 17.70 17.30
C GLU A 327 15.61 18.75 17.92
N LYS A 328 16.87 18.83 17.47
CA LYS A 328 17.82 19.86 17.90
C LYS A 328 17.35 21.28 17.51
N GLU A 329 16.77 21.45 16.31
CA GLU A 329 16.33 22.76 15.81
C GLU A 329 15.00 23.23 16.44
N MET A 330 14.08 22.30 16.71
CA MET A 330 12.71 22.60 17.11
C MET A 330 12.40 22.34 18.58
N GLY A 331 13.29 21.65 19.27
CA GLY A 331 13.08 21.16 20.62
C GLY A 331 12.45 19.77 20.66
N GLU A 332 12.72 19.09 21.77
CA GLU A 332 12.07 17.83 22.10
C GLU A 332 10.58 18.06 22.33
N VAL A 333 9.75 17.19 21.74
CA VAL A 333 8.30 17.19 21.92
C VAL A 333 7.85 15.77 22.17
N SER A 334 6.91 15.60 23.09
CA SER A 334 6.30 14.29 23.31
C SER A 334 5.55 13.84 22.06
N GLN A 335 5.45 12.52 21.88
CA GLN A 335 4.78 11.93 20.72
C GLN A 335 3.32 12.36 20.61
N ALA A 336 2.61 12.49 21.73
CA ALA A 336 1.22 12.94 21.74
C ALA A 336 1.06 14.39 21.29
N ILE A 337 1.95 15.29 21.75
CA ILE A 337 1.95 16.70 21.32
C ILE A 337 2.28 16.81 19.83
N ALA A 338 3.27 16.05 19.35
CA ALA A 338 3.60 15.97 17.93
C ALA A 338 2.41 15.48 17.10
N PHE A 339 1.73 14.42 17.55
CA PHE A 339 0.56 13.85 16.89
C PHE A 339 -0.61 14.84 16.81
N MET A 340 -0.92 15.52 17.90
CA MET A 340 -2.01 16.49 17.94
C MET A 340 -1.72 17.72 17.08
N TYR A 341 -0.48 18.22 17.11
CA TYR A 341 -0.02 19.27 16.20
C TYR A 341 -0.15 18.84 14.74
N LEU A 342 0.32 17.64 14.40
CA LEU A 342 0.21 17.08 13.05
C LEU A 342 -1.25 16.98 12.59
N LEU A 343 -2.15 16.51 13.46
CA LEU A 343 -3.57 16.41 13.15
C LEU A 343 -4.18 17.80 12.86
N GLY A 344 -3.79 18.82 13.63
CA GLY A 344 -4.18 20.22 13.36
C GLY A 344 -3.69 20.70 11.99
N LEU A 345 -2.43 20.41 11.65
CA LEU A 345 -1.84 20.77 10.37
C LEU A 345 -2.47 20.01 9.18
N MET A 346 -2.86 18.75 9.39
CA MET A 346 -3.64 17.95 8.42
C MET A 346 -5.03 18.52 8.18
N VAL A 347 -5.63 19.18 9.18
CA VAL A 347 -6.93 19.86 9.02
C VAL A 347 -6.76 21.20 8.31
N SER A 348 -5.64 21.90 8.46
CA SER A 348 -5.40 23.20 7.80
C SER A 348 -4.87 23.10 6.36
N ASP A 349 -3.55 23.16 6.16
CA ASP A 349 -2.93 23.15 4.81
C ASP A 349 -2.60 21.73 4.30
N GLY A 350 -2.61 20.71 5.16
CA GLY A 350 -2.30 19.33 4.78
C GLY A 350 -3.38 18.68 3.89
N GLY A 351 -3.01 18.17 2.72
CA GLY A 351 -3.91 17.48 1.80
C GLY A 351 -3.77 15.96 1.87
N PHE A 352 -4.87 15.24 2.04
CA PHE A 352 -4.87 13.78 1.87
C PHE A 352 -4.91 13.41 0.38
N LYS A 353 -4.01 12.52 -0.02
CA LYS A 353 -4.02 11.88 -1.34
C LYS A 353 -4.10 10.37 -1.14
N SER A 354 -5.20 9.76 -1.55
CA SER A 354 -5.33 8.29 -1.53
C SER A 354 -4.31 7.69 -2.51
N ASP A 355 -3.57 6.68 -2.06
CA ASP A 355 -2.58 5.98 -2.90
C ASP A 355 -3.13 4.63 -3.37
N VAL A 356 -3.73 3.89 -2.43
CA VAL A 356 -4.55 2.68 -2.67
C VAL A 356 -5.80 2.72 -1.78
N ASP A 357 -6.73 1.78 -1.96
CA ASP A 357 -8.05 1.76 -1.27
C ASP A 357 -7.97 1.84 0.27
N TYR A 358 -6.84 1.46 0.86
CA TYR A 358 -6.65 1.36 2.32
C TYR A 358 -5.39 2.09 2.83
N SER A 359 -4.82 3.01 2.05
CA SER A 359 -3.70 3.85 2.50
C SER A 359 -3.78 5.27 1.94
N ALA A 360 -3.23 6.23 2.68
CA ALA A 360 -3.18 7.63 2.27
C ALA A 360 -1.77 8.20 2.40
N LYS A 361 -1.49 9.20 1.58
CA LYS A 361 -0.39 10.16 1.74
C LYS A 361 -0.95 11.46 2.27
N VAL A 362 -0.14 12.19 3.02
CA VAL A 362 -0.40 13.60 3.33
C VAL A 362 0.66 14.46 2.67
N GLU A 363 0.20 15.47 1.95
CA GLU A 363 1.03 16.46 1.27
C GLU A 363 0.82 17.83 1.91
N LEU A 364 1.90 18.58 2.11
CA LEU A 364 1.87 19.96 2.60
C LEU A 364 2.48 20.89 1.55
N PHE A 365 1.74 21.94 1.20
CA PHE A 365 2.19 22.97 0.26
C PHE A 365 2.44 24.28 1.00
N VAL A 366 3.70 24.64 1.20
CA VAL A 366 4.07 25.84 1.94
C VAL A 366 4.54 26.93 0.99
N SER A 367 3.96 28.12 1.05
CA SER A 367 4.34 29.21 0.15
C SER A 367 5.81 29.61 0.29
N LYS A 368 6.49 29.81 -0.84
CA LYS A 368 7.88 30.33 -0.87
C LYS A 368 7.98 31.79 -0.42
N LYS A 369 6.87 32.53 -0.43
CA LYS A 369 6.81 33.94 -0.04
C LYS A 369 7.32 34.17 1.39
N TYR A 370 7.13 33.20 2.27
CA TYR A 370 7.44 33.35 3.68
C TYR A 370 8.71 32.57 4.04
N SER A 371 9.63 33.23 4.75
CA SER A 371 10.89 32.64 5.24
C SER A 371 10.63 31.49 6.23
N TRP A 372 9.64 31.65 7.12
CA TRP A 372 9.21 30.63 8.08
C TRP A 372 8.61 29.38 7.42
N GLY A 373 8.30 29.42 6.12
CA GLY A 373 7.71 28.28 5.44
C GLY A 373 8.62 27.04 5.40
N SER A 374 9.95 27.24 5.43
CA SER A 374 10.91 26.13 5.55
C SER A 374 10.78 25.44 6.92
N THR A 375 10.69 26.23 8.01
CA THR A 375 10.53 25.72 9.38
C THR A 375 9.22 24.95 9.55
N LEU A 376 8.11 25.45 9.00
CA LEU A 376 6.83 24.72 9.01
C LEU A 376 6.93 23.37 8.30
N GLY A 377 7.56 23.34 7.11
CA GLY A 377 7.74 22.10 6.35
C GLY A 377 8.62 21.07 7.06
N LYS A 378 9.71 21.52 7.71
CA LYS A 378 10.51 20.65 8.58
C LYS A 378 9.69 20.15 9.79
N GLY A 379 8.88 21.01 10.41
CA GLY A 379 8.02 20.67 11.54
C GLY A 379 6.95 19.62 11.18
N PHE A 380 6.42 19.70 9.96
CA PHE A 380 5.57 18.65 9.39
C PHE A 380 6.31 17.31 9.27
N CYS A 381 7.51 17.30 8.70
CA CYS A 381 8.30 16.06 8.60
C CYS A 381 8.65 15.49 9.97
N TYR A 382 9.04 16.35 10.91
CA TYR A 382 9.39 15.96 12.28
C TYR A 382 8.21 15.33 13.02
N THR A 383 7.03 15.94 12.95
CA THR A 383 5.83 15.42 13.63
C THR A 383 5.31 14.13 12.99
N LEU A 384 5.43 13.95 11.67
CA LEU A 384 5.19 12.66 11.01
C LEU A 384 6.20 11.58 11.46
N GLY A 385 7.48 11.93 11.54
CA GLY A 385 8.51 11.01 12.00
C GLY A 385 8.30 10.57 13.45
N LYS A 386 7.80 11.44 14.34
CA LYS A 386 7.46 11.06 15.73
C LYS A 386 6.32 10.03 15.80
N VAL A 387 5.47 9.93 14.77
CA VAL A 387 4.40 8.92 14.67
C VAL A 387 4.80 7.72 13.79
N GLY A 388 6.08 7.62 13.43
CA GLY A 388 6.63 6.49 12.68
C GLY A 388 6.36 6.53 11.17
N VAL A 389 5.97 7.69 10.62
CA VAL A 389 5.69 7.85 9.19
C VAL A 389 6.81 8.68 8.55
N SER A 390 7.44 8.15 7.52
CA SER A 390 8.49 8.87 6.80
C SER A 390 7.90 10.02 5.97
N ALA A 391 8.60 11.15 5.94
CA ALA A 391 8.23 12.30 5.13
C ALA A 391 9.47 13.03 4.63
N LYS A 392 9.37 13.65 3.47
CA LYS A 392 10.47 14.38 2.84
C LYS A 392 9.98 15.63 2.12
N ARG A 393 10.92 16.52 1.83
CA ARG A 393 10.72 17.62 0.89
C ARG A 393 10.81 17.08 -0.53
N ASP A 394 9.79 17.36 -1.33
CA ASP A 394 9.77 17.09 -2.77
C ASP A 394 10.27 18.32 -3.56
N SER A 395 10.30 18.18 -4.88
CA SER A 395 10.52 19.33 -5.76
C SER A 395 9.47 20.41 -5.55
N ASP A 396 9.90 21.65 -5.69
CA ASP A 396 9.00 22.79 -5.59
C ASP A 396 7.93 22.75 -6.69
N GLN A 397 6.77 23.30 -6.39
CA GLN A 397 5.68 23.42 -7.36
C GLN A 397 5.27 24.87 -7.56
N GLU A 398 4.83 25.20 -8.75
CA GLU A 398 4.30 26.52 -9.09
C GLU A 398 2.83 26.41 -9.43
N LYS A 399 2.03 27.38 -8.97
CA LYS A 399 0.63 27.52 -9.38
C LYS A 399 0.42 28.89 -9.99
N VAL A 400 -0.13 28.90 -11.19
CA VAL A 400 -0.57 30.11 -11.88
C VAL A 400 -1.96 30.44 -11.37
N LYS A 401 -2.13 31.63 -10.80
CA LYS A 401 -3.46 32.15 -10.43
C LYS A 401 -4.19 32.64 -11.68
N GLU A 402 -5.52 32.78 -11.57
CA GLU A 402 -6.38 33.33 -12.64
C GLU A 402 -5.91 34.69 -13.16
N ASN A 403 -5.26 35.50 -12.32
CA ASN A 403 -4.69 36.79 -12.69
C ASN A 403 -3.27 36.71 -13.30
N GLY A 404 -2.82 35.53 -13.72
CA GLY A 404 -1.49 35.29 -14.28
C GLY A 404 -0.34 35.27 -13.26
N LYS A 405 -0.60 35.58 -11.97
CA LYS A 405 0.45 35.58 -10.95
C LYS A 405 0.91 34.15 -10.63
N ILE A 406 2.20 33.90 -10.81
CA ILE A 406 2.83 32.64 -10.41
C ILE A 406 3.15 32.67 -8.92
N ILE A 407 2.74 31.64 -8.19
CA ILE A 407 3.10 31.44 -6.78
C ILE A 407 3.86 30.12 -6.65
N GLY A 408 5.09 30.22 -6.14
CA GLY A 408 5.90 29.06 -5.79
C GLY A 408 5.56 28.49 -4.42
N PHE A 409 5.57 27.17 -4.32
CA PHE A 409 5.34 26.38 -3.13
C PHE A 409 6.48 25.39 -2.92
N ARG A 410 6.90 25.23 -1.67
CA ARG A 410 7.69 24.09 -1.20
C ARG A 410 6.73 22.96 -0.90
N LYS A 411 6.92 21.81 -1.54
CA LYS A 411 6.09 20.62 -1.34
C LYS A 411 6.79 19.67 -0.38
N TYR A 412 6.04 19.15 0.58
CA TYR A 412 6.46 18.08 1.48
C TYR A 412 5.44 16.96 1.40
N SER A 413 5.89 15.71 1.38
CA SER A 413 5.00 14.55 1.25
C SER A 413 5.43 13.43 2.18
N SER A 414 4.44 12.74 2.74
CA SER A 414 4.65 11.49 3.47
C SER A 414 4.78 10.30 2.53
N GLU A 415 5.33 9.19 3.04
CA GLU A 415 5.06 7.87 2.46
C GLU A 415 3.57 7.51 2.60
N ALA A 416 3.10 6.55 1.81
CA ALA A 416 1.74 6.02 1.94
C ALA A 416 1.62 5.22 3.24
N SER A 417 0.57 5.46 4.03
CA SER A 417 0.36 4.73 5.26
C SER A 417 -1.12 4.44 5.53
N PRO A 418 -1.48 3.21 5.93
CA PRO A 418 -2.81 2.91 6.46
C PRO A 418 -3.15 3.71 7.72
N LEU A 419 -2.15 4.09 8.53
CA LEU A 419 -2.33 4.97 9.70
C LEU A 419 -2.93 6.32 9.28
N LEU A 420 -2.42 6.93 8.21
CA LEU A 420 -2.93 8.21 7.71
C LEU A 420 -4.38 8.11 7.22
N MET A 421 -4.74 6.96 6.62
CA MET A 421 -6.14 6.70 6.23
C MET A 421 -7.04 6.49 7.46
N TRP A 422 -6.55 5.81 8.51
CA TRP A 422 -7.26 5.69 9.77
C TRP A 422 -7.46 7.07 10.44
N MET A 423 -6.43 7.92 10.46
CA MET A 423 -6.53 9.30 10.96
C MET A 423 -7.62 10.08 10.22
N LYS A 424 -7.64 10.01 8.88
CA LYS A 424 -8.67 10.66 8.06
C LYS A 424 -10.08 10.20 8.45
N LYS A 425 -10.30 8.89 8.59
CA LYS A 425 -11.63 8.32 8.85
C LYS A 425 -12.08 8.47 10.30
N VAL A 426 -11.26 8.06 11.26
CA VAL A 426 -11.67 7.96 12.67
C VAL A 426 -11.51 9.28 13.40
N LEU A 427 -10.41 9.98 13.16
CA LEU A 427 -10.11 11.20 13.92
C LEU A 427 -10.81 12.42 13.33
N LEU A 428 -10.93 12.47 12.01
CA LEU A 428 -11.56 13.59 11.29
C LEU A 428 -12.97 13.27 10.79
N GLY A 429 -13.42 12.01 10.85
CA GLY A 429 -14.75 11.62 10.40
C GLY A 429 -14.98 11.72 8.89
N LEU A 430 -13.92 11.75 8.08
CA LEU A 430 -14.01 11.92 6.63
C LEU A 430 -13.95 10.57 5.90
N LYS A 431 -14.85 10.36 4.94
CA LYS A 431 -14.78 9.19 4.05
C LYS A 431 -13.58 9.27 3.10
N ILE A 432 -13.25 8.15 2.46
CA ILE A 432 -12.11 8.05 1.54
C ILE A 432 -12.21 9.06 0.40
N SER A 433 -13.39 9.22 -0.21
CA SER A 433 -13.64 10.16 -1.30
C SER A 433 -13.88 11.61 -0.84
N GLU A 434 -14.12 11.84 0.45
CA GLU A 434 -14.43 13.17 0.97
C GLU A 434 -13.16 14.01 1.12
N ILE A 435 -13.31 15.30 0.80
CA ILE A 435 -12.28 16.33 0.91
C ILE A 435 -12.72 17.34 1.98
N LYS A 436 -11.82 17.62 2.93
CA LYS A 436 -12.07 18.52 4.07
C LYS A 436 -12.47 19.96 3.70
N LYS A 437 -12.19 20.38 2.46
CA LYS A 437 -12.60 21.69 1.94
C LYS A 437 -14.12 21.79 1.73
N SER A 438 -14.77 20.65 1.46
CA SER A 438 -16.19 20.54 1.12
C SER A 438 -17.02 19.94 2.25
N VAL A 439 -16.40 19.15 3.13
CA VAL A 439 -17.06 18.47 4.24
C VAL A 439 -16.41 18.88 5.56
N ALA A 440 -17.22 19.28 6.53
CA ALA A 440 -16.75 19.59 7.89
C ALA A 440 -16.21 18.32 8.57
N ILE A 441 -15.17 18.47 9.37
CA ILE A 441 -14.63 17.34 10.14
C ILE A 441 -15.57 17.01 11.30
N ASN A 442 -15.63 15.73 11.67
CA ASN A 442 -16.28 15.26 12.89
C ASN A 442 -15.22 14.89 13.92
N ALA A 443 -14.80 15.88 14.70
CA ALA A 443 -13.70 15.77 15.66
C ALA A 443 -14.04 16.35 17.04
N ASP A 444 -15.32 16.32 17.44
CA ASP A 444 -15.78 16.87 18.72
C ASP A 444 -15.12 16.21 19.94
N TRP A 445 -14.58 15.00 19.79
CA TRP A 445 -13.79 14.32 20.82
C TRP A 445 -12.58 15.17 21.28
N ILE A 446 -12.03 16.03 20.40
CA ILE A 446 -10.91 16.93 20.72
C ILE A 446 -11.28 17.93 21.82
N LEU A 447 -12.56 18.29 21.98
CA LEU A 447 -12.96 19.23 23.03
C LEU A 447 -12.74 18.68 24.44
N ASN A 448 -12.68 17.34 24.58
CA ASN A 448 -12.63 16.62 25.85
C ASN A 448 -11.24 16.06 26.19
N ILE A 449 -10.21 16.34 25.40
CA ILE A 449 -8.83 15.87 25.67
C ILE A 449 -8.05 16.88 26.53
N PRO A 450 -6.84 16.51 27.04
CA PRO A 450 -6.02 17.39 27.86
C PRO A 450 -5.78 18.76 27.21
N HIS A 451 -5.66 19.78 28.07
CA HIS A 451 -5.47 21.17 27.65
C HIS A 451 -4.29 21.33 26.68
N GLU A 452 -3.13 20.77 27.03
CA GLU A 452 -1.91 20.81 26.21
C GLU A 452 -2.08 20.20 24.80
N TRP A 453 -2.92 19.18 24.65
CA TRP A 453 -3.18 18.53 23.37
C TRP A 453 -4.09 19.38 22.49
N LYS A 454 -5.09 20.03 23.10
CA LYS A 454 -5.93 21.02 22.41
C LYS A 454 -5.07 22.17 21.90
N VAL A 455 -4.16 22.68 22.72
CA VAL A 455 -3.21 23.74 22.34
C VAL A 455 -2.35 23.28 21.16
N ALA A 456 -1.75 22.09 21.23
CA ALA A 456 -0.93 21.56 20.14
C ALA A 456 -1.71 21.45 18.82
N PHE A 457 -2.95 20.96 18.86
CA PHE A 457 -3.82 20.89 17.69
C PHE A 457 -4.16 22.28 17.13
N ILE A 458 -4.48 23.25 17.99
CA ILE A 458 -4.73 24.65 17.58
C ILE A 458 -3.48 25.27 16.94
N GLN A 459 -2.29 24.98 17.48
CA GLN A 459 -1.03 25.46 16.89
C GLN A 459 -0.82 24.91 15.47
N GLY A 460 -1.12 23.62 15.24
CA GLY A 460 -1.07 23.03 13.90
C GLY A 460 -2.08 23.64 12.92
N LEU A 461 -3.29 23.93 13.42
CA LEU A 461 -4.31 24.66 12.64
C LEU A 461 -3.84 26.07 12.27
N ALA A 462 -3.35 26.83 13.25
CA ALA A 462 -2.97 28.22 13.10
C ALA A 462 -1.70 28.41 12.25
N ASP A 463 -0.75 27.47 12.30
CA ASP A 463 0.44 27.50 11.45
C ASP A 463 0.10 27.31 9.96
N GLY A 464 -0.96 26.58 9.62
CA GLY A 464 -1.48 26.53 8.25
C GLY A 464 -2.40 27.71 7.92
N ASP A 465 -3.61 27.67 8.47
CA ASP A 465 -4.73 28.55 8.11
C ASP A 465 -4.89 29.81 8.98
N GLY A 466 -4.03 29.97 9.99
CA GLY A 466 -4.09 31.09 10.90
C GLY A 466 -3.50 32.39 10.33
N TYR A 467 -3.91 33.52 10.89
CA TYR A 467 -3.26 34.81 10.62
C TYR A 467 -3.35 35.72 11.85
N ALA A 468 -2.40 36.65 11.96
CA ALA A 468 -2.45 37.79 12.86
C ALA A 468 -2.37 39.08 12.03
N SER A 469 -3.11 40.13 12.42
CA SER A 469 -3.17 41.38 11.67
C SER A 469 -3.21 42.59 12.60
N ILE A 470 -2.10 43.34 12.66
CA ILE A 470 -2.05 44.65 13.33
C ILE A 470 -3.09 45.63 12.75
N PRO A 471 -3.24 45.77 11.42
CA PRO A 471 -4.27 46.63 10.84
C PRO A 471 -5.70 46.37 11.33
N ARG A 472 -6.05 45.10 11.50
CA ARG A 472 -7.40 44.69 11.88
C ARG A 472 -7.57 44.53 13.39
N PHE A 473 -6.47 44.53 14.15
CA PHE A 473 -6.44 44.13 15.55
C PHE A 473 -7.18 42.81 15.78
N ASP A 474 -6.91 41.82 14.92
CA ASP A 474 -7.47 40.48 15.07
C ASP A 474 -6.45 39.39 14.73
N THR A 475 -6.68 38.23 15.34
CA THR A 475 -6.05 36.96 14.96
C THR A 475 -7.16 35.94 14.72
N ALA A 476 -6.99 35.03 13.75
CA ALA A 476 -8.05 34.09 13.41
C ALA A 476 -7.50 32.84 12.76
N ILE A 477 -8.31 31.78 12.74
CA ILE A 477 -8.12 30.58 11.92
C ILE A 477 -9.16 30.61 10.80
N THR A 478 -8.70 30.58 9.55
CA THR A 478 -9.57 30.60 8.37
C THR A 478 -10.05 29.19 8.05
N THR A 479 -11.32 29.03 7.68
CA THR A 479 -11.86 27.70 7.33
C THR A 479 -13.16 27.82 6.55
N THR A 480 -13.37 26.97 5.55
CA THR A 480 -14.60 26.95 4.76
C THR A 480 -15.75 26.24 5.46
N THR A 481 -15.47 25.23 6.29
CA THR A 481 -16.50 24.30 6.79
C THR A 481 -16.50 24.13 8.31
N ASN A 482 -15.46 24.58 9.03
CA ASN A 482 -15.26 24.22 10.44
C ASN A 482 -15.31 25.41 11.43
N GLU A 483 -15.86 26.56 11.04
CA GLU A 483 -15.77 27.80 11.84
C GLU A 483 -16.35 27.65 13.26
N LYS A 484 -17.51 26.96 13.39
CA LYS A 484 -18.16 26.73 14.68
C LYS A 484 -17.35 25.79 15.57
N PHE A 485 -16.78 24.74 15.01
CA PHE A 485 -15.93 23.81 15.75
C PHE A 485 -14.66 24.50 16.25
N PHE A 486 -13.99 25.28 15.40
CA PHE A 486 -12.78 26.02 15.80
C PHE A 486 -13.06 27.07 16.87
N ALA A 487 -14.20 27.79 16.80
CA ALA A 487 -14.59 28.75 17.83
C ALA A 487 -14.88 28.06 19.18
N LYS A 488 -15.58 26.92 19.18
CA LYS A 488 -15.79 26.11 20.39
C LYS A 488 -14.47 25.59 20.97
N LEU A 489 -13.55 25.16 20.11
CA LEU A 489 -12.25 24.66 20.51
C LEU A 489 -11.40 25.73 21.21
N LEU A 490 -11.32 26.94 20.62
CA LEU A 490 -10.68 28.10 21.26
C LEU A 490 -11.34 28.44 22.61
N SER A 491 -12.67 28.43 22.66
CA SER A 491 -13.41 28.71 23.89
C SER A 491 -13.12 27.67 24.98
N SER A 492 -12.91 26.40 24.61
CA SER A 492 -12.57 25.31 25.54
C SER A 492 -11.19 25.42 26.18
N ILE A 493 -10.36 26.35 25.72
CA ILE A 493 -9.06 26.70 26.32
C ILE A 493 -9.06 28.15 26.85
N GLY A 494 -10.24 28.75 27.03
CA GLY A 494 -10.40 30.06 27.65
C GLY A 494 -10.22 31.26 26.71
N ILE A 495 -10.14 31.05 25.39
CA ILE A 495 -10.10 32.10 24.38
C ILE A 495 -11.47 32.25 23.70
N GLU A 496 -12.14 33.38 23.91
CA GLU A 496 -13.38 33.66 23.20
C GLU A 496 -13.13 34.02 21.73
N ALA A 497 -13.80 33.31 20.83
CA ALA A 497 -13.76 33.54 19.39
C ALA A 497 -15.16 33.72 18.80
N THR A 498 -15.28 34.66 17.88
CA THR A 498 -16.49 34.89 17.08
C THR A 498 -16.42 34.13 15.76
N THR A 499 -17.53 33.59 15.28
CA THR A 499 -17.64 32.97 13.95
C THR A 499 -18.08 34.01 12.91
N GLY A 500 -17.58 33.90 11.68
CA GLY A 500 -18.05 34.69 10.54
C GLY A 500 -16.98 34.95 9.48
N ASP A 501 -17.41 35.15 8.24
CA ASP A 501 -16.56 35.27 7.05
C ASP A 501 -15.63 34.05 6.84
N ASN A 502 -16.11 32.84 7.12
CA ASN A 502 -15.34 31.59 7.03
C ASN A 502 -14.13 31.59 7.97
N ARG A 503 -14.33 32.04 9.22
CA ARG A 503 -13.25 32.20 10.23
C ARG A 503 -13.75 31.98 11.65
N ALA A 504 -12.88 31.43 12.49
CA ALA A 504 -12.96 31.56 13.94
C ALA A 504 -12.00 32.68 14.38
N ARG A 505 -12.56 33.81 14.82
CA ARG A 505 -11.85 35.09 14.92
C ARG A 505 -11.79 35.60 16.36
N ILE A 506 -10.59 35.96 16.80
CA ILE A 506 -10.27 36.52 18.11
C ILE A 506 -10.03 38.03 17.92
N LYS A 507 -10.95 38.86 18.43
CA LYS A 507 -10.97 40.32 18.24
C LYS A 507 -10.83 41.13 19.52
N LYS A 508 -11.28 40.57 20.65
CA LYS A 508 -11.22 41.28 21.94
C LYS A 508 -9.77 41.36 22.39
N HIS A 509 -9.33 42.53 22.85
CA HIS A 509 -7.92 42.74 23.23
C HIS A 509 -7.44 41.75 24.30
N ASP A 510 -8.26 41.50 25.33
CA ASP A 510 -7.89 40.55 26.40
C ASP A 510 -7.76 39.12 25.87
N GLU A 511 -8.59 38.73 24.90
CA GLU A 511 -8.52 37.41 24.25
C GLU A 511 -7.31 37.28 23.32
N ILE A 512 -6.88 38.38 22.68
CA ILE A 512 -5.65 38.43 21.90
C ILE A 512 -4.43 38.25 22.82
N LEU A 513 -4.43 38.90 23.99
CA LEU A 513 -3.38 38.72 25.00
C LEU A 513 -3.32 37.26 25.48
N LYS A 514 -4.47 36.64 25.79
CA LYS A 514 -4.52 35.20 26.10
C LYS A 514 -4.00 34.31 24.97
N ALA A 515 -4.30 34.65 23.71
CA ALA A 515 -3.81 33.90 22.56
C ALA A 515 -2.28 33.96 22.41
N ARG A 516 -1.65 35.06 22.81
CA ARG A 516 -0.18 35.20 22.85
C ARG A 516 0.47 34.28 23.88
N GLU A 517 -0.15 34.10 25.05
CA GLU A 517 0.36 33.23 26.12
C GLU A 517 0.40 31.73 25.74
N LEU A 518 -0.36 31.33 24.72
CA LEU A 518 -0.49 29.94 24.25
C LEU A 518 0.42 29.59 23.06
N PRO A 519 1.49 30.36 22.84
CA PRO A 519 2.13 30.63 21.53
C PRO A 519 1.34 30.07 20.34
N LEU A 520 0.35 30.84 19.86
CA LEU A 520 -0.61 30.39 18.85
C LEU A 520 0.05 29.84 17.57
N PHE A 521 1.20 30.39 17.16
CA PHE A 521 1.94 29.95 15.97
C PHE A 521 3.28 29.33 16.37
N LYS A 522 3.40 28.00 16.23
CA LYS A 522 4.59 27.27 16.70
C LYS A 522 5.76 27.35 15.72
N PHE A 523 5.49 27.07 14.45
CA PHE A 523 6.51 27.08 13.39
C PHE A 523 6.34 28.22 12.39
N ALA A 524 5.17 28.88 12.34
CA ALA A 524 4.98 30.12 11.58
C ALA A 524 5.46 31.35 12.37
N ARG A 525 6.73 31.39 12.76
CA ARG A 525 7.31 32.42 13.66
C ARG A 525 7.04 33.86 13.23
N GLY A 526 6.95 34.15 11.93
CA GLY A 526 6.58 35.48 11.45
C GLY A 526 5.16 35.91 11.84
N ARG A 527 4.21 34.97 11.92
CA ARG A 527 2.85 35.23 12.41
C ARG A 527 2.84 35.43 13.94
N GLN A 528 3.65 34.67 14.67
CA GLN A 528 3.84 34.86 16.11
C GLN A 528 4.39 36.27 16.40
N GLN A 529 5.41 36.72 15.65
CA GLN A 529 5.97 38.05 15.81
C GLN A 529 4.91 39.15 15.61
N ILE A 530 4.06 39.02 14.58
CA ILE A 530 2.96 39.97 14.35
C ILE A 530 1.96 39.97 15.52
N LEU A 531 1.66 38.78 16.08
CA LEU A 531 0.80 38.66 17.25
C LEU A 531 1.44 39.32 18.49
N ASP A 532 2.73 39.11 18.71
CA ASP A 532 3.48 39.70 19.82
C ASP A 532 3.54 41.24 19.69
N ASP A 533 3.80 41.74 18.49
CA ASP A 533 3.79 43.17 18.17
C ASP A 533 2.40 43.78 18.39
N MET A 534 1.34 43.10 17.92
CA MET A 534 -0.04 43.50 18.18
C MET A 534 -0.35 43.58 19.68
N CYS A 535 0.12 42.62 20.48
CA CYS A 535 -0.05 42.63 21.94
C CYS A 535 0.69 43.81 22.59
N LYS A 536 1.93 44.08 22.20
CA LYS A 536 2.67 45.26 22.68
C LYS A 536 1.95 46.57 22.35
N ILE A 537 1.38 46.68 21.15
CA ILE A 537 0.57 47.86 20.78
C ILE A 537 -0.68 47.94 21.67
N ILE A 538 -1.35 46.82 21.97
CA ILE A 538 -2.51 46.79 22.88
C ILE A 538 -2.14 47.30 24.28
N GLU A 539 -0.98 46.90 24.80
CA GLU A 539 -0.47 47.27 26.12
C GLU A 539 -0.05 48.74 26.19
N LEU A 540 0.63 49.24 25.14
CA LEU A 540 1.22 50.58 25.10
C LEU A 540 0.29 51.67 24.56
N LYS A 541 -0.81 51.30 23.89
CA LYS A 541 -1.69 52.31 23.30
C LYS A 541 -2.23 53.25 24.38
N PRO A 542 -2.30 54.57 24.08
CA PRO A 542 -2.82 55.52 25.04
C PRO A 542 -4.28 55.20 25.40
N LYS A 543 -4.56 55.07 26.70
CA LYS A 543 -5.93 54.92 27.21
C LYS A 543 -6.69 56.23 27.01
N GLY A 544 -7.85 56.17 26.35
CA GLY A 544 -8.72 57.32 26.09
C GLY A 544 -8.34 58.16 24.86
N ARG A 545 -9.03 59.28 24.63
CA ARG A 545 -8.75 60.23 23.53
C ARG A 545 -7.55 61.12 23.89
N ARG A 546 -6.33 60.55 23.99
CA ARG A 546 -5.13 61.39 24.10
C ARG A 546 -4.87 62.11 22.78
N ARG A 547 -4.52 63.40 22.88
CA ARG A 547 -4.10 64.22 21.74
C ARG A 547 -2.80 63.62 21.18
N ILE A 548 -2.80 63.35 19.87
CA ILE A 548 -1.57 62.93 19.17
C ILE A 548 -0.63 64.14 19.13
N PRO A 549 0.64 64.00 19.57
CA PRO A 549 1.65 65.06 19.49
C PRO A 549 1.79 65.63 18.08
N GLU A 550 2.19 66.90 17.97
CA GLU A 550 2.21 67.61 16.68
C GLU A 550 3.27 67.06 15.71
N ASP A 551 4.42 66.66 16.24
CA ASP A 551 5.49 65.95 15.53
C ASP A 551 5.00 64.63 14.95
N GLU A 552 4.31 63.82 15.75
CA GLU A 552 3.71 62.57 15.26
C GLU A 552 2.61 62.83 14.23
N ARG A 553 1.77 63.85 14.44
CA ARG A 553 0.72 64.23 13.49
C ARG A 553 1.31 64.64 12.14
N LYS A 554 2.41 65.41 12.13
CA LYS A 554 3.15 65.76 10.91
C LYS A 554 3.67 64.51 10.21
N LEU A 555 4.28 63.59 10.96
CA LEU A 555 4.77 62.33 10.43
C LEU A 555 3.64 61.49 9.80
N VAL A 556 2.50 61.36 10.47
CA VAL A 556 1.33 60.64 9.91
C VAL A 556 0.87 61.26 8.59
N MET A 557 0.77 62.58 8.53
CA MET A 557 0.33 63.27 7.32
C MET A 557 1.36 63.21 6.21
N GLU A 558 2.66 63.22 6.53
CA GLU A 558 3.74 62.96 5.57
C GLU A 558 3.61 61.56 4.95
N LEU A 559 3.52 60.53 5.80
CA LEU A 559 3.33 59.15 5.34
C LEU A 559 2.06 59.00 4.50
N TYR A 560 0.95 59.64 4.89
CA TYR A 560 -0.27 59.63 4.10
C TYR A 560 -0.11 60.31 2.74
N ARG A 561 0.61 61.44 2.67
CA ARG A 561 0.91 62.13 1.40
C ARG A 561 1.81 61.31 0.47
N THR A 562 2.64 60.41 1.00
CA THR A 562 3.40 59.45 0.17
C THR A 562 2.53 58.35 -0.46
N GLY A 563 1.22 58.36 -0.20
CA GLY A 563 0.26 57.41 -0.76
C GLY A 563 0.01 56.20 0.12
N LEU A 564 0.61 56.13 1.31
CA LEU A 564 0.38 55.05 2.25
C LEU A 564 -1.05 55.10 2.81
N LYS A 565 -1.67 53.93 2.87
CA LYS A 565 -3.01 53.78 3.43
C LYS A 565 -2.95 53.78 4.96
N PRO A 566 -4.04 54.12 5.66
CA PRO A 566 -4.04 54.24 7.12
C PRO A 566 -3.51 53.02 7.89
N TRP A 567 -3.68 51.81 7.36
CA TRP A 567 -3.13 50.61 7.99
C TRP A 567 -1.63 50.41 7.75
N GLU A 568 -1.11 50.77 6.58
CA GLU A 568 0.33 50.74 6.28
C GLU A 568 1.06 51.77 7.15
N ILE A 569 0.42 52.92 7.42
CA ILE A 569 0.93 53.93 8.34
C ILE A 569 1.04 53.35 9.76
N VAL A 570 0.04 52.60 10.25
CA VAL A 570 0.10 51.98 11.59
C VAL A 570 1.28 51.02 11.71
N GLU A 571 1.45 50.13 10.73
CA GLU A 571 2.57 49.18 10.73
C GLU A 571 3.91 49.93 10.69
N LYS A 572 4.03 50.96 9.84
CA LYS A 572 5.25 51.76 9.71
C LYS A 572 5.58 52.55 10.98
N LEU A 573 4.59 53.17 11.61
CA LEU A 573 4.76 53.88 12.90
C LEU A 573 5.24 52.92 14.00
N TRP A 574 4.71 51.70 14.03
CA TRP A 574 5.14 50.70 15.00
C TRP A 574 6.57 50.22 14.72
N HIS A 575 6.85 49.77 13.50
CA HIS A 575 8.14 49.16 13.17
C HIS A 575 9.30 50.16 13.12
N ASP A 576 9.06 51.37 12.60
CA ASP A 576 10.13 52.36 12.41
C ASP A 576 10.32 53.26 13.63
N GLN A 577 9.24 53.52 14.40
CA GLN A 577 9.23 54.53 15.46
C GLN A 577 8.78 54.01 16.83
N GLY A 578 8.33 52.76 16.93
CA GLY A 578 7.79 52.20 18.18
C GLY A 578 6.48 52.84 18.64
N LEU A 579 5.78 53.55 17.76
CA LEU A 579 4.58 54.32 18.11
C LEU A 579 3.32 53.46 18.05
N ALA A 580 2.78 53.12 19.22
CA ALA A 580 1.58 52.29 19.37
C ALA A 580 0.30 53.05 18.97
N ARG A 581 -0.20 52.83 17.74
CA ARG A 581 -1.44 53.44 17.22
C ARG A 581 -2.38 52.40 16.62
N THR A 582 -3.66 52.76 16.51
CA THR A 582 -4.68 51.94 15.85
C THR A 582 -5.09 52.57 14.53
N THR A 583 -5.57 51.76 13.58
CA THR A 583 -6.03 52.26 12.28
C THR A 583 -7.18 53.26 12.44
N GLY A 584 -8.06 53.06 13.41
CA GLY A 584 -9.13 54.02 13.71
C GLY A 584 -8.62 55.38 14.19
N MET A 585 -7.53 55.43 14.97
CA MET A 585 -6.89 56.68 15.39
C MET A 585 -6.28 57.42 14.20
N ILE A 586 -5.52 56.71 13.36
CA ILE A 586 -4.89 57.29 12.16
C ILE A 586 -5.95 57.79 11.19
N TYR A 587 -6.99 57.00 10.93
CA TYR A 587 -8.10 57.39 10.07
C TYR A 587 -8.82 58.65 10.58
N SER A 588 -9.11 58.69 11.89
CA SER A 588 -9.74 59.86 12.52
C SER A 588 -8.86 61.11 12.46
N LEU A 589 -7.54 60.95 12.55
CA LEU A 589 -6.59 62.05 12.42
C LEU A 589 -6.61 62.60 10.99
N ILE A 590 -6.42 61.74 9.99
CA ILE A 590 -6.41 62.12 8.56
C ILE A 590 -7.72 62.84 8.18
N GLN A 591 -8.87 62.31 8.61
CA GLN A 591 -10.15 62.96 8.35
C GLN A 591 -10.26 64.36 8.96
N LYS A 592 -9.72 64.58 10.16
CA LYS A 592 -9.73 65.90 10.80
C LYS A 592 -8.81 66.88 10.09
N GLU A 593 -7.65 66.43 9.64
CA GLU A 593 -6.69 67.26 8.90
C GLU A 593 -7.21 67.67 7.54
N ASN A 594 -7.78 66.72 6.79
CA ASN A 594 -8.36 67.03 5.49
C ASN A 594 -9.54 67.99 5.62
N LYS A 595 -10.32 67.92 6.70
CA LYS A 595 -11.39 68.89 6.95
C LYS A 595 -10.87 70.29 7.23
N LYS A 596 -9.76 70.45 7.97
CA LYS A 596 -9.20 71.78 8.25
C LYS A 596 -8.71 72.48 6.99
N ASN A 597 -8.00 71.76 6.13
CA ASN A 597 -7.47 72.33 4.88
C ASN A 597 -8.57 72.81 3.91
N VAL A 598 -9.80 72.27 4.01
CA VAL A 598 -10.95 72.70 3.19
C VAL A 598 -11.57 74.02 3.67
N TYR A 599 -11.31 74.44 4.92
CA TYR A 599 -11.80 75.72 5.46
C TYR A 599 -10.73 76.82 5.48
N ASP A 600 -9.47 76.47 5.19
CA ASP A 600 -8.33 77.41 5.12
C ASP A 600 -7.96 77.79 3.66
N GLU A 601 -8.65 77.20 2.66
CA GLU A 601 -8.71 77.64 1.26
C GLU A 601 -10.00 78.43 1.00
#